data_AF-A0A2S7P8P5-F1
#
_entry.id   AF-A0A2S7P8P5-F1
#
_cell.length_a   1.000
_cell.length_b   1.000
_cell.length_c   1.000
_cell.angle_alpha   90.00
_cell.angle_beta   90.00
_cell.angle_gamma   90.00
#
_symmetry.space_group_name_H-M   'P 1'
#
loop_
_entity.id
_entity.type
_entity.pdbx_description
1 polymer ?
#
loop_
_entity_poly.entity_id
_entity_poly.type
_entity_poly.pdbx_seq_one_letter_code
_entity_poly.pdbx_strand_id
1 'polypeptide(L)'
;MAKPLAYLLLLTVAALTQAAFFYPDAVSSEIEHILVDTHGAYASGFADAITPCSNYVSGAQTFGRETAAQWLRVAFHDFVTARVDKGTGGIDASIGFETLREEDSGSAFNDSFAFFRPV
;
A
#
# COMPACT_ATOMS: atom_id res chain seq x y z
N MET A 1 22.81 -5.76 48.94
CA MET A 1 23.56 -5.46 47.70
C MET A 1 23.05 -6.16 46.43
N ALA A 2 22.04 -7.04 46.47
CA ALA A 2 21.57 -7.77 45.27
C ALA A 2 20.53 -7.02 44.38
N LYS A 3 19.83 -6.02 44.91
CA LYS A 3 18.82 -5.23 44.18
C LYS A 3 19.34 -4.50 42.92
N PRO A 4 20.48 -3.78 42.94
CA PRO A 4 20.95 -3.07 41.74
C PRO A 4 21.32 -4.01 40.60
N LEU A 5 21.84 -5.20 40.92
CA LEU A 5 22.18 -6.22 39.91
C LEU A 5 20.91 -6.83 39.28
N ALA A 6 19.87 -7.05 40.07
CA ALA A 6 18.57 -7.49 39.57
C ALA A 6 17.91 -6.43 38.67
N TYR A 7 18.01 -5.14 39.00
CA TYR A 7 17.51 -4.06 38.15
C TYR A 7 18.27 -3.94 36.83
N LEU A 8 19.61 -4.05 36.85
CA LEU A 8 20.41 -4.08 35.62
C LEU A 8 20.05 -5.28 34.74
N LEU A 9 19.85 -6.47 35.33
CA LEU A 9 19.44 -7.66 34.60
C LEU A 9 18.03 -7.53 34.00
N LEU A 10 17.10 -6.89 34.71
CA LEU A 10 15.77 -6.57 34.19
C LEU A 10 15.82 -5.57 33.03
N LEU A 11 16.68 -4.54 33.10
CA LEU A 11 16.87 -3.57 32.02
C LEU A 11 17.49 -4.20 30.77
N THR A 12 18.46 -5.10 30.92
CA THR A 12 19.07 -5.78 29.77
C THR A 12 18.13 -6.79 29.12
N VAL A 13 17.32 -7.50 29.92
CA VAL A 13 16.28 -8.41 29.39
C VAL A 13 15.17 -7.62 28.69
N ALA A 14 14.75 -6.46 29.21
CA ALA A 14 13.76 -5.60 28.55
C ALA A 14 14.26 -5.00 27.22
N ALA A 15 15.56 -4.74 27.09
CA ALA A 15 16.16 -4.30 25.83
C ALA A 15 16.24 -5.42 24.78
N LEU A 16 16.19 -6.69 25.20
CA LEU A 16 16.18 -7.87 24.33
C LEU A 16 14.76 -8.34 23.97
N THR A 17 13.73 -7.85 24.65
CA THR A 17 12.34 -8.13 24.28
C THR A 17 11.89 -7.17 23.19
N GLN A 18 12.14 -7.52 21.92
CA GLN A 18 11.35 -7.01 20.79
C GLN A 18 10.00 -7.73 20.80
N ALA A 19 9.15 -7.36 21.74
CA ALA A 19 7.76 -7.80 21.76
C ALA A 19 6.93 -6.75 21.02
N ALA A 20 6.87 -6.84 19.69
CA ALA A 20 5.79 -6.28 18.88
C ALA A 20 5.90 -6.82 17.45
N PHE A 21 4.76 -6.98 16.80
CA PHE A 21 4.57 -7.36 15.39
C PHE A 21 5.30 -6.41 14.43
N PHE A 22 6.63 -6.48 14.35
CA PHE A 22 7.41 -5.69 13.39
C PHE A 22 8.22 -6.64 12.51
N TYR A 23 8.10 -6.44 11.19
CA TYR A 23 8.90 -7.13 10.19
C TYR A 23 10.38 -6.76 10.36
N PRO A 24 11.31 -7.52 9.74
CA PRO A 24 12.76 -7.42 10.02
C PRO A 24 13.36 -6.03 9.77
N ASP A 25 12.73 -5.22 8.94
CA ASP A 25 13.18 -3.88 8.57
C ASP A 25 12.01 -2.88 8.52
N ALA A 26 12.37 -1.58 8.49
CA ALA A 26 11.41 -0.49 8.51
C ALA A 26 10.51 -0.45 7.28
N VAL A 27 11.01 -0.84 6.10
CA VAL A 27 10.22 -0.83 4.86
C VAL A 27 9.19 -1.93 4.90
N SER A 28 9.59 -3.15 5.25
CA SER A 28 8.65 -4.26 5.40
C SER A 28 7.60 -3.99 6.49
N SER A 29 8.00 -3.31 7.57
CA SER A 29 7.07 -2.90 8.63
C SER A 29 6.07 -1.85 8.16
N GLU A 30 6.49 -0.90 7.32
CA GLU A 30 5.59 0.09 6.73
C GLU A 30 4.61 -0.54 5.73
N ILE A 31 5.07 -1.49 4.92
CA ILE A 31 4.18 -2.22 4.00
C ILE A 31 3.14 -3.03 4.79
N GLU A 32 3.54 -3.69 5.87
CA GLU A 32 2.60 -4.38 6.75
C GLU A 32 1.59 -3.39 7.36
N HIS A 33 2.05 -2.26 7.88
CA HIS A 33 1.20 -1.21 8.42
C HIS A 33 0.14 -0.74 7.40
N ILE A 34 0.56 -0.48 6.16
CA ILE A 34 -0.36 -0.12 5.06
C ILE A 34 -1.38 -1.24 4.79
N LEU A 35 -0.95 -2.50 4.84
CA LEU A 35 -1.78 -3.68 4.53
C LEU A 35 -2.79 -4.03 5.63
N VAL A 36 -2.39 -3.99 6.90
CA VAL A 36 -3.19 -4.53 8.01
C VAL A 36 -3.89 -3.45 8.83
N ASP A 37 -3.25 -2.30 9.03
CA ASP A 37 -3.79 -1.19 9.82
C ASP A 37 -4.66 -0.29 8.92
N THR A 38 -5.76 -0.86 8.45
CA THR A 38 -6.67 -0.18 7.50
C THR A 38 -7.75 0.67 8.18
N HIS A 39 -7.95 0.51 9.49
CA HIS A 39 -9.02 1.19 10.26
C HIS A 39 -8.57 1.49 11.70
N GLY A 40 -9.16 2.51 12.33
CA GLY A 40 -8.92 2.85 13.74
C GLY A 40 -7.91 3.98 13.94
N ALA A 41 -7.39 4.12 15.16
CA ALA A 41 -6.58 5.28 15.57
C ALA A 41 -5.21 5.38 14.90
N TYR A 42 -4.73 4.28 14.31
CA TYR A 42 -3.44 4.17 13.64
C TYR A 42 -3.62 3.69 12.20
N ALA A 43 -4.75 4.00 11.55
CA ALA A 43 -4.93 3.60 10.17
C ALA A 43 -3.93 4.34 9.26
N SER A 44 -3.37 3.64 8.28
CA SER A 44 -2.51 4.24 7.24
C SER A 44 -3.27 5.23 6.34
N GLY A 45 -4.60 5.12 6.30
CA GLY A 45 -5.48 5.87 5.40
C GLY A 45 -5.52 5.32 3.97
N PHE A 46 -4.75 4.26 3.66
CA PHE A 46 -4.71 3.68 2.32
C PHE A 46 -6.07 3.14 1.87
N ALA A 47 -6.79 2.47 2.78
CA ALA A 47 -8.10 1.88 2.50
C ALA A 47 -9.24 2.91 2.33
N ASP A 48 -9.04 4.17 2.72
CA ASP A 48 -10.05 5.22 2.64
C ASP A 48 -10.43 5.54 1.18
N ALA A 49 -9.49 5.30 0.26
CA ALA A 49 -9.75 5.42 -1.18
C ALA A 49 -10.88 4.51 -1.67
N ILE A 50 -11.05 3.35 -1.04
CA ILE A 50 -11.96 2.29 -1.51
C ILE A 50 -13.05 1.93 -0.48
N THR A 51 -13.11 2.63 0.65
CA THR A 51 -14.05 2.32 1.74
C THR A 51 -14.94 3.51 2.07
N PRO A 52 -16.26 3.46 1.74
CA PRO A 52 -16.96 2.40 1.00
C PRO A 52 -16.53 2.29 -0.47
N CYS A 53 -16.85 1.18 -1.14
CA CYS A 53 -16.44 0.94 -2.54
C CYS A 53 -16.94 2.00 -3.53
N SER A 54 -18.00 2.72 -3.19
CA SER A 54 -18.54 3.83 -3.97
C SER A 54 -17.68 5.12 -3.91
N ASN A 55 -16.58 5.13 -3.16
CA ASN A 55 -15.72 6.30 -3.02
C ASN A 55 -15.01 6.64 -4.34
N TYR A 56 -14.90 7.94 -4.61
CA TYR A 56 -14.03 8.50 -5.63
C TYR A 56 -13.15 9.62 -5.05
N VAL A 57 -11.86 9.36 -4.84
CA VAL A 57 -10.98 10.32 -4.14
C VAL A 57 -10.31 11.35 -5.05
N SER A 58 -10.46 11.22 -6.36
CA SER A 58 -9.84 12.11 -7.36
C SER A 58 -10.82 13.12 -7.94
N GLY A 59 -11.95 13.37 -7.28
CA GLY A 59 -12.93 14.38 -7.71
C GLY A 59 -14.28 14.30 -7.00
N ALA A 60 -15.32 14.84 -7.64
CA ALA A 60 -16.67 14.87 -7.08
C ALA A 60 -17.35 13.50 -7.16
N GLN A 61 -18.03 13.08 -6.08
CA GLN A 61 -18.77 11.81 -6.04
C GLN A 61 -19.89 11.72 -7.08
N THR A 62 -20.37 12.86 -7.58
CA THR A 62 -21.43 12.93 -8.61
C THR A 62 -20.97 12.49 -10.00
N PHE A 63 -19.67 12.23 -10.21
CA PHE A 63 -19.15 11.79 -11.51
C PHE A 63 -19.45 10.31 -11.82
N GLY A 64 -19.96 9.53 -10.86
CA GLY A 64 -20.24 8.12 -11.06
C GLY A 64 -18.99 7.29 -11.32
N ARG A 65 -17.84 7.73 -10.79
CA ARG A 65 -16.56 7.02 -10.81
C ARG A 65 -16.33 6.39 -9.45
N GLU A 66 -15.55 5.32 -9.41
CA GLU A 66 -15.22 4.60 -8.19
C GLU A 66 -13.73 4.28 -8.19
N THR A 67 -13.00 4.71 -7.15
CA THR A 67 -11.55 4.47 -7.05
C THR A 67 -11.24 2.98 -6.94
N ALA A 68 -12.11 2.19 -6.29
CA ALA A 68 -11.98 0.73 -6.26
C ALA A 68 -11.96 0.12 -7.68
N ALA A 69 -12.85 0.57 -8.56
CA ALA A 69 -12.87 0.12 -9.96
C ALA A 69 -11.63 0.57 -10.74
N GLN A 70 -11.11 1.78 -10.45
CA GLN A 70 -9.88 2.28 -11.06
C GLN A 70 -8.67 1.40 -10.68
N TRP A 71 -8.53 1.03 -9.40
CA TRP A 71 -7.42 0.19 -8.93
C TRP A 71 -7.46 -1.23 -9.52
N LEU A 72 -8.65 -1.82 -9.67
CA LEU A 72 -8.80 -3.10 -10.36
C LEU A 72 -8.36 -2.99 -11.82
N ARG A 73 -8.68 -1.88 -12.49
CA ARG A 73 -8.24 -1.62 -13.87
C ARG A 73 -6.73 -1.48 -13.96
N VAL A 74 -6.08 -0.79 -13.01
CA VAL A 74 -4.61 -0.69 -12.92
C VAL A 74 -3.97 -2.07 -12.86
N ALA A 75 -4.38 -2.92 -11.90
CA ALA A 75 -3.78 -4.24 -11.72
C ALA A 75 -4.01 -5.16 -12.93
N PHE A 76 -5.19 -5.10 -13.54
CA PHE A 76 -5.49 -5.87 -14.75
C PHE A 76 -4.60 -5.43 -15.93
N HIS A 77 -4.53 -4.13 -16.18
CA HIS A 77 -3.79 -3.60 -17.32
C HIS A 77 -2.27 -3.69 -17.15
N ASP A 78 -1.73 -3.72 -15.93
CA ASP A 78 -0.35 -4.13 -15.68
C ASP A 78 -0.14 -5.58 -16.11
N PHE A 79 -0.97 -6.47 -15.55
CA PHE A 79 -0.81 -7.91 -15.70
C PHE A 79 -0.89 -8.41 -17.15
N VAL A 80 -1.86 -7.91 -17.92
CA VAL A 80 -2.18 -8.48 -19.25
C VAL A 80 -1.18 -8.15 -20.35
N THR A 81 -0.21 -7.27 -20.09
CA THR A 81 0.86 -6.93 -21.06
C THR A 81 1.99 -7.97 -21.07
N ALA A 82 1.92 -8.97 -20.19
CA ALA A 82 2.91 -10.02 -20.05
C ALA A 82 3.20 -10.74 -21.38
N ARG A 83 4.47 -10.76 -21.76
CA ARG A 83 5.04 -11.64 -22.79
C ARG A 83 5.93 -12.66 -22.13
N VAL A 84 5.31 -13.79 -21.74
CA VAL A 84 5.96 -14.86 -20.96
C VAL A 84 7.17 -15.44 -21.67
N ASP A 85 7.14 -15.57 -23.00
CA ASP A 85 8.25 -16.09 -23.81
C ASP A 85 9.47 -15.13 -23.85
N LYS A 86 9.24 -13.85 -23.59
CA LYS A 86 10.27 -12.80 -23.53
C LYS A 86 10.64 -12.39 -22.11
N GLY A 87 9.89 -12.84 -21.11
CA GLY A 87 10.09 -12.46 -19.71
C GLY A 87 9.87 -10.97 -19.44
N THR A 88 8.89 -10.34 -20.09
CA THR A 88 8.56 -8.90 -19.94
C THR A 88 7.09 -8.70 -19.57
N GLY A 89 6.76 -7.65 -18.81
CA GLY A 89 5.38 -7.33 -18.39
C GLY A 89 4.88 -8.24 -17.26
N GLY A 90 3.58 -8.17 -16.96
CA GLY A 90 2.96 -8.88 -15.83
C GLY A 90 2.65 -7.91 -14.70
N ILE A 91 2.70 -8.37 -13.45
CA ILE A 91 2.58 -7.44 -12.31
C ILE A 91 3.97 -6.89 -11.99
N ASP A 92 4.41 -5.93 -12.78
CA ASP A 92 5.74 -5.29 -12.67
C ASP A 92 5.67 -3.76 -12.55
N ALA A 93 4.47 -3.20 -12.41
CA ALA A 93 4.15 -1.78 -12.33
C ALA A 93 4.50 -0.99 -13.61
N SER A 94 4.71 -1.64 -14.76
CA SER A 94 4.98 -0.96 -16.02
C SER A 94 3.81 -0.10 -16.48
N ILE A 95 2.58 -0.39 -16.05
CA ILE A 95 1.38 0.41 -16.39
C ILE A 95 1.53 1.90 -16.05
N GLY A 96 2.38 2.24 -15.06
CA GLY A 96 2.72 3.63 -14.72
C GLY A 96 3.36 4.42 -15.86
N PHE A 97 3.93 3.72 -16.85
CA PHE A 97 4.59 4.27 -18.04
C PHE A 97 3.84 3.97 -19.34
N GLU A 98 2.73 3.23 -19.29
CA GLU A 98 2.02 2.73 -20.47
C GLU A 98 0.65 3.38 -20.69
N THR A 99 0.29 4.40 -19.91
CA THR A 99 -1.04 5.05 -19.89
C THR A 99 -1.47 5.74 -21.19
N LEU A 100 -0.63 5.76 -22.22
CA LEU A 100 -0.91 6.36 -23.54
C LEU A 100 -1.48 5.37 -24.55
N ARG A 101 -1.63 4.09 -24.19
CA ARG A 101 -2.24 3.07 -25.04
C ARG A 101 -3.75 3.33 -25.15
N GLU A 102 -4.36 2.90 -26.25
CA GLU A 102 -5.78 3.17 -26.51
C GLU A 102 -6.69 2.51 -25.45
N GLU A 103 -6.33 1.29 -25.07
CA GLU A 103 -6.96 0.50 -24.00
C GLU A 103 -6.81 1.14 -22.62
N ASP A 104 -5.85 2.05 -22.43
CA ASP A 104 -5.53 2.72 -21.16
C ASP A 104 -6.12 4.14 -21.06
N SER A 105 -7.04 4.47 -21.95
CA SER A 105 -7.66 5.79 -21.99
C SER A 105 -8.38 6.21 -20.69
N GLY A 106 -8.39 7.52 -20.46
CA GLY A 106 -9.06 8.17 -19.34
C GLY A 106 -8.13 8.49 -18.18
N SER A 107 -8.71 8.96 -17.07
CA SER A 107 -7.95 9.40 -15.89
C SER A 107 -7.65 8.29 -14.88
N ALA A 108 -8.23 7.09 -15.02
CA ALA A 108 -8.22 6.05 -13.99
C ALA A 108 -6.81 5.70 -13.46
N PHE A 109 -5.83 5.56 -14.36
CA PHE A 109 -4.46 5.24 -13.99
C PHE A 109 -3.80 6.39 -13.22
N ASN A 110 -3.83 7.60 -13.79
CA ASN A 110 -3.25 8.78 -13.15
C ASN A 110 -3.93 9.12 -11.81
N ASP A 111 -5.25 8.96 -11.72
CA ASP A 111 -6.03 9.11 -10.50
C ASP A 111 -5.54 8.12 -9.42
N SER A 112 -5.30 6.86 -9.81
CA SER A 112 -4.83 5.81 -8.90
C SER A 112 -3.42 6.07 -8.40
N PHE A 113 -2.50 6.51 -9.27
CA PHE A 113 -1.11 6.79 -8.90
C PHE A 113 -0.91 8.11 -8.15
N ALA A 114 -1.89 9.01 -8.21
CA ALA A 114 -1.86 10.26 -7.45
C ALA A 114 -2.22 10.04 -5.97
N PHE A 115 -3.08 9.05 -5.69
CA PHE A 115 -3.43 8.70 -4.32
C PHE A 115 -2.24 8.06 -3.61
N PHE A 116 -2.03 8.43 -2.34
CA PHE A 116 -0.98 7.87 -1.48
C PHE A 116 0.48 8.11 -1.92
N ARG A 117 0.71 9.04 -2.86
CA ARG A 117 2.07 9.46 -3.23
C ARG A 117 2.69 10.28 -2.09
N PRO A 118 3.98 10.07 -1.74
CA PRO A 118 4.68 10.93 -0.77
C PRO A 118 4.62 12.41 -1.18
N VAL A 119 4.50 13.29 -0.18
CA VAL A 119 4.54 14.75 -0.36
C VAL A 119 5.96 15.25 -0.62
#